data_AF-A0A6J0CGI4-F1
#
_entry.id   AF-A0A6J0CGI4-F1
#
_cell.length_a   1.000
_cell.length_b   1.000
_cell.length_c   1.000
_cell.angle_alpha   90.00
_cell.angle_beta   90.00
_cell.angle_gamma   90.00
#
_symmetry.space_group_name_H-M   'P 1'
#
loop_
_entity.id
_entity.type
_entity.pdbx_description
1 polymer ?
#
loop_
_entity_poly.entity_id
_entity_poly.type
_entity_poly.pdbx_seq_one_letter_code
_entity_poly.pdbx_strand_id
1 'polypeptide(L)'
;MKRDFYDKEGCLEDFLKNFDYLLPIFLYWSYQPDSGAAWVKAAKSYYFNNIETMNRSELLTNLTLLIGDATFTYPMYSSLLYQHAVAVNPQYFYAFRYRGTWSNTYLYSNISTDYGVAHADDLTYIFPHVDYNIILALNKTPNENDLQMREIMVQLWTSFANHSKPSTLFFRGNTTWEPYSKKDNYLQIGDRSEITLEVKHPFSTGRMQFWANLERSTAEAETIGVIH
;
A
#
# COMPACT_ATOMS: atom_id res chain seq x y z
N MET A 1 -5.09 -14.36 -0.08
CA MET A 1 -6.48 -14.23 0.39
C MET A 1 -7.34 -15.25 -0.33
N LYS A 2 -8.25 -15.99 0.34
CA LYS A 2 -9.27 -16.76 -0.39
C LYS A 2 -10.12 -15.76 -1.19
N ARG A 3 -10.52 -16.11 -2.42
CA ARG A 3 -11.23 -15.20 -3.35
C ARG A 3 -12.49 -14.55 -2.78
N ASP A 4 -13.01 -15.05 -1.67
CA ASP A 4 -14.31 -14.65 -1.15
C ASP A 4 -14.22 -13.99 0.24
N PHE A 5 -13.03 -13.66 0.77
CA PHE A 5 -12.94 -13.08 2.12
C PHE A 5 -13.75 -11.78 2.26
N TYR A 6 -13.80 -10.97 1.19
CA TYR A 6 -14.54 -9.72 1.16
C TYR A 6 -16.05 -9.88 0.98
N ASP A 7 -16.54 -11.03 0.49
CA ASP A 7 -17.97 -11.21 0.14
C ASP A 7 -18.65 -12.31 0.93
N LYS A 8 -17.90 -13.25 1.50
CA LYS A 8 -18.44 -14.34 2.28
C LYS A 8 -18.86 -13.83 3.66
N GLU A 9 -20.14 -13.92 3.93
CA GLU A 9 -20.75 -13.60 5.22
C GLU A 9 -20.06 -14.37 6.36
N GLY A 10 -19.76 -13.69 7.46
CA GLY A 10 -19.10 -14.27 8.63
C GLY A 10 -17.57 -14.31 8.56
N CYS A 11 -16.93 -14.22 7.39
CA CYS A 11 -15.46 -14.32 7.30
C CYS A 11 -14.72 -13.17 7.97
N LEU A 12 -15.22 -11.94 7.83
CA LEU A 12 -14.63 -10.78 8.49
C LEU A 12 -14.84 -10.89 10.01
N GLU A 13 -16.05 -11.24 10.43
CA GLU A 13 -16.43 -11.39 11.82
C GLU A 13 -15.60 -12.48 12.52
N ASP A 14 -15.42 -13.64 11.87
CA ASP A 14 -14.56 -14.72 12.35
C ASP A 14 -13.09 -14.29 12.43
N PHE A 15 -12.62 -13.51 11.44
CA PHE A 15 -11.26 -12.97 11.47
C PHE A 15 -11.07 -12.02 12.66
N LEU A 16 -12.01 -11.08 12.88
CA LEU A 16 -11.94 -10.12 13.98
C LEU A 16 -12.07 -10.79 15.35
N LYS A 17 -12.90 -11.85 15.46
CA LYS A 17 -13.04 -12.65 16.69
C LYS A 17 -11.75 -13.40 17.04
N ASN A 18 -11.00 -13.84 16.03
CA ASN A 18 -9.75 -14.59 16.18
C ASN A 18 -8.52 -13.76 15.77
N PHE A 19 -8.63 -12.43 15.83
CA PHE A 19 -7.66 -11.49 15.27
C PHE A 19 -6.24 -11.77 15.77
N ASP A 20 -6.12 -12.04 17.08
CA ASP A 20 -4.82 -12.18 17.73
C ASP A 20 -4.05 -13.42 17.27
N TYR A 21 -4.78 -14.45 16.84
CA TYR A 21 -4.22 -15.69 16.30
C TYR A 21 -4.06 -15.62 14.78
N LEU A 22 -5.03 -15.04 14.06
CA LEU A 22 -5.07 -15.08 12.60
C LEU A 22 -4.21 -13.99 11.94
N LEU A 23 -4.02 -12.83 12.56
CA LEU A 23 -3.23 -11.75 11.97
C LEU A 23 -1.76 -12.15 11.71
N PRO A 24 -1.01 -12.74 12.67
CA PRO A 24 0.36 -13.19 12.41
C PRO A 24 0.44 -14.21 11.27
N ILE A 25 -0.48 -15.18 11.25
CA ILE A 25 -0.58 -16.20 10.20
C ILE A 25 -0.83 -15.54 8.84
N PHE A 26 -1.73 -14.55 8.81
CA PHE A 26 -2.08 -13.81 7.59
C PHE A 26 -0.89 -13.02 7.04
N LEU A 27 -0.07 -12.44 7.91
CA LEU A 27 1.15 -11.72 7.54
C LEU A 27 2.35 -12.64 7.30
N TYR A 28 2.20 -13.96 7.46
CA TYR A 28 3.29 -14.94 7.45
C TYR A 28 4.39 -14.64 8.48
N TRP A 29 4.02 -14.01 9.60
CA TRP A 29 4.92 -13.72 10.71
C TRP A 29 4.84 -14.84 11.75
N SER A 30 5.98 -15.22 12.33
CA SER A 30 6.01 -16.21 13.40
C SER A 30 5.29 -15.67 14.64
N TYR A 31 4.22 -16.34 15.06
CA TYR A 31 3.56 -16.02 16.32
C TYR A 31 4.42 -16.48 17.50
N GLN A 32 4.84 -15.54 18.32
CA GLN A 32 5.47 -15.79 19.61
C GLN A 32 4.43 -15.54 20.71
N PRO A 33 4.17 -16.46 21.66
CA PRO A 33 3.11 -16.28 22.65
C PRO A 33 3.20 -14.98 23.46
N ASP A 34 4.42 -14.54 23.79
CA ASP A 34 4.66 -13.34 24.61
C ASP A 34 4.86 -12.08 23.74
N SER A 35 5.83 -12.07 22.83
CA SER A 35 6.10 -10.90 21.96
C SER A 35 5.10 -10.74 20.82
N GLY A 36 4.56 -11.83 20.31
CA GLY A 36 3.52 -11.85 19.28
C GLY A 36 2.21 -11.24 19.76
N ALA A 37 1.81 -11.54 21.00
CA ALA A 37 0.62 -10.94 21.60
C ALA A 37 0.74 -9.41 21.77
N ALA A 38 1.93 -8.91 22.12
CA ALA A 38 2.16 -7.49 22.36
C ALA A 38 1.98 -6.63 21.09
N TRP A 39 2.62 -7.01 19.97
CA TRP A 39 2.54 -6.21 18.75
C TRP A 39 1.16 -6.29 18.08
N VAL A 40 0.52 -7.46 18.13
CA VAL A 40 -0.85 -7.65 17.64
C VAL A 40 -1.80 -6.74 18.42
N LYS A 41 -1.69 -6.70 19.75
CA LYS A 41 -2.53 -5.82 20.57
C LYS A 41 -2.31 -4.35 20.22
N ALA A 42 -1.05 -3.93 20.04
CA ALA A 42 -0.72 -2.57 19.63
C ALA A 42 -1.32 -2.22 18.26
N ALA A 43 -1.19 -3.11 17.27
CA ALA A 43 -1.78 -2.95 15.94
C ALA A 43 -3.31 -2.90 16.00
N LYS A 44 -3.94 -3.79 16.77
CA LYS A 44 -5.40 -3.79 16.98
C LYS A 44 -5.87 -2.48 17.59
N SER A 45 -5.21 -1.99 18.64
CA SER A 45 -5.56 -0.71 19.27
C SER A 45 -5.37 0.48 18.34
N TYR A 46 -4.33 0.48 17.51
CA TYR A 46 -4.06 1.57 16.58
C TYR A 46 -5.08 1.64 15.43
N TYR A 47 -5.39 0.50 14.80
CA TYR A 47 -6.28 0.45 13.63
C TYR A 47 -7.77 0.26 13.99
N PHE A 48 -8.11 -0.26 15.17
CA PHE A 48 -9.48 -0.62 15.56
C PHE A 48 -9.88 -0.07 16.93
N ASN A 49 -9.49 1.16 17.23
CA ASN A 49 -9.68 1.80 18.55
C ASN A 49 -11.10 1.70 19.14
N ASN A 50 -12.14 1.63 18.29
CA ASN A 50 -13.55 1.44 18.67
C ASN A 50 -14.23 0.42 17.75
N ILE A 51 -13.70 -0.80 17.71
CA ILE A 51 -14.19 -1.85 16.80
C ILE A 51 -15.70 -2.10 16.88
N GLU A 52 -16.29 -1.98 18.08
CA GLU A 52 -17.71 -2.24 18.34
C GLU A 52 -18.66 -1.22 17.67
N THR A 53 -18.17 -0.02 17.37
CA THR A 53 -18.96 1.04 16.72
C THR A 53 -18.71 1.13 15.22
N MET A 54 -17.73 0.40 14.70
CA MET A 54 -17.36 0.46 13.29
C MET A 54 -18.33 -0.35 12.43
N ASN A 55 -18.75 0.25 11.30
CA ASN A 55 -19.48 -0.49 10.29
C ASN A 55 -18.53 -1.37 9.45
N ARG A 56 -19.09 -2.28 8.66
CA ARG A 56 -18.32 -3.23 7.84
C ARG A 56 -17.31 -2.55 6.90
N SER A 57 -17.65 -1.41 6.31
CA SER A 57 -16.76 -0.68 5.40
C SER A 57 -15.55 -0.10 6.13
N GLU A 58 -15.77 0.46 7.33
CA GLU A 58 -14.70 0.96 8.19
C GLU A 58 -13.77 -0.16 8.65
N LEU A 59 -14.34 -1.31 9.07
CA LEU A 59 -13.58 -2.49 9.45
C LEU A 59 -12.68 -3.00 8.31
N LEU A 60 -13.22 -3.11 7.10
CA LEU A 60 -12.45 -3.53 5.93
C LEU A 60 -11.39 -2.51 5.51
N THR A 61 -11.70 -1.23 5.60
CA THR A 61 -10.73 -0.15 5.33
C THR A 61 -9.57 -0.24 6.30
N ASN A 62 -9.84 -0.35 7.61
CA ASN A 62 -8.81 -0.41 8.63
C ASN A 62 -7.98 -1.70 8.54
N LEU A 63 -8.62 -2.83 8.23
CA LEU A 63 -7.91 -4.09 7.97
C LEU A 63 -6.99 -3.98 6.75
N THR A 64 -7.46 -3.34 5.67
CA THR A 64 -6.68 -3.10 4.45
C THR A 64 -5.48 -2.19 4.74
N LEU A 65 -5.67 -1.13 5.52
CA LEU A 65 -4.58 -0.24 5.94
C LEU A 65 -3.55 -0.97 6.80
N LEU A 66 -3.99 -1.76 7.78
CA LEU A 66 -3.10 -2.53 8.65
C LEU A 66 -2.25 -3.51 7.83
N ILE A 67 -2.90 -4.36 7.03
CA ILE A 67 -2.20 -5.38 6.22
C ILE A 67 -1.28 -4.70 5.21
N GLY A 68 -1.76 -3.65 4.53
CA GLY A 68 -0.99 -2.92 3.54
C GLY A 68 0.25 -2.26 4.15
N ASP A 69 0.12 -1.68 5.34
CA ASP A 69 1.25 -1.06 6.02
C ASP A 69 2.26 -2.08 6.53
N ALA A 70 1.80 -3.17 7.15
CA ALA A 70 2.66 -4.24 7.66
C ALA A 70 3.45 -4.93 6.54
N THR A 71 2.80 -5.14 5.39
CA THR A 71 3.34 -5.99 4.31
C THR A 71 4.13 -5.19 3.29
N PHE A 72 3.71 -3.95 2.98
CA PHE A 72 4.26 -3.18 1.86
C PHE A 72 4.74 -1.79 2.28
N THR A 73 3.84 -0.97 2.83
CA THR A 73 4.11 0.47 3.01
C THR A 73 5.29 0.71 3.96
N TYR A 74 5.26 0.10 5.14
CA TYR A 74 6.29 0.36 6.15
C TYR A 74 7.64 -0.29 5.78
N PRO A 75 7.73 -1.56 5.37
CA PRO A 75 9.00 -2.14 4.93
C PRO A 75 9.67 -1.36 3.80
N MET A 76 8.88 -0.91 2.81
CA MET A 76 9.36 -0.05 1.72
C MET A 76 9.87 1.29 2.25
N TYR A 77 9.09 1.95 3.12
CA TYR A 77 9.46 3.24 3.70
C TYR A 77 10.72 3.16 4.56
N SER A 78 10.82 2.15 5.44
CA SER A 78 11.99 1.89 6.27
C SER A 78 13.23 1.63 5.41
N SER A 79 13.10 0.83 4.35
CA SER A 79 14.19 0.56 3.39
C SER A 79 14.65 1.83 2.67
N LEU A 80 13.71 2.69 2.24
CA LEU A 80 14.00 3.99 1.65
C LEU A 80 14.81 4.87 2.61
N LEU A 81 14.41 4.97 3.89
CA LEU A 81 15.13 5.74 4.89
C LEU A 81 16.55 5.22 5.12
N TYR A 82 16.71 3.90 5.25
CA TYR A 82 18.02 3.27 5.42
C TYR A 82 18.92 3.52 4.21
N GLN A 83 18.40 3.35 3.00
CA GLN A 83 19.14 3.59 1.77
C GLN A 83 19.48 5.07 1.60
N HIS A 84 18.56 6.00 1.90
CA HIS A 84 18.79 7.45 1.83
C HIS A 84 19.91 7.94 2.75
N ALA A 85 20.11 7.30 3.89
CA ALA A 85 21.20 7.63 4.79
C ALA A 85 22.61 7.38 4.21
N VAL A 86 22.73 6.48 3.22
CA VAL A 86 24.04 6.02 2.70
C VAL A 86 24.22 6.19 1.20
N ALA A 87 23.13 6.30 0.44
CA ALA A 87 23.19 6.37 -1.02
C ALA A 87 23.61 7.76 -1.51
N VAL A 88 24.49 7.78 -2.51
CA VAL A 88 24.89 9.01 -3.21
C VAL A 88 23.91 9.38 -4.34
N ASN A 89 23.22 8.37 -4.88
CA ASN A 89 22.31 8.55 -6.01
C ASN A 89 20.94 9.07 -5.56
N PRO A 90 20.29 9.94 -6.36
CA PRO A 90 18.92 10.36 -6.11
C PRO A 90 17.96 9.18 -6.03
N GLN A 91 17.08 9.19 -5.03
CA GLN A 91 16.01 8.21 -4.87
C GLN A 91 14.68 8.88 -5.15
N TYR A 92 13.76 8.18 -5.79
CA TYR A 92 12.43 8.70 -6.14
C TYR A 92 11.38 7.83 -5.48
N PHE A 93 10.46 8.46 -4.76
CA PHE A 93 9.42 7.77 -4.00
C PHE A 93 8.04 8.19 -4.51
N TYR A 94 7.11 7.23 -4.67
CA TYR A 94 5.76 7.49 -5.16
C TYR A 94 4.69 6.74 -4.37
N ALA A 95 3.47 7.25 -4.47
CA ALA A 95 2.25 6.56 -4.06
C ALA A 95 1.28 6.56 -5.24
N PHE A 96 0.97 5.38 -5.76
CA PHE A 96 -0.03 5.23 -6.81
C PHE A 96 -1.44 5.22 -6.20
N ARG A 97 -2.30 6.14 -6.66
CA ARG A 97 -3.65 6.36 -6.15
C ARG A 97 -4.69 6.52 -7.26
N TYR A 98 -4.29 6.29 -8.51
CA TYR A 98 -5.21 6.25 -9.64
C TYR A 98 -6.01 4.94 -9.63
N ARG A 99 -7.33 5.07 -9.62
CA ARG A 99 -8.29 3.99 -9.71
C ARG A 99 -8.88 3.99 -11.11
N GLY A 100 -8.30 3.19 -11.99
CA GLY A 100 -8.80 3.08 -13.35
C GLY A 100 -9.93 2.09 -13.52
N THR A 101 -10.30 1.86 -14.78
CA THR A 101 -11.43 0.97 -15.13
C THR A 101 -11.20 -0.46 -14.62
N TRP A 102 -9.96 -0.94 -14.74
CA TRP A 102 -9.52 -2.23 -14.24
C TRP A 102 -8.84 -2.10 -12.85
N SER A 103 -8.97 -3.13 -12.02
CA SER A 103 -8.20 -3.30 -10.77
C SER A 103 -8.17 -4.77 -10.36
N ASN A 104 -7.08 -5.16 -9.70
CA ASN A 104 -6.93 -6.45 -9.06
C ASN A 104 -7.96 -6.71 -7.95
N THR A 105 -8.66 -5.68 -7.43
CA THR A 105 -9.75 -5.90 -6.46
C THR A 105 -10.80 -6.87 -7.01
N TYR A 106 -11.08 -6.81 -8.31
CA TYR A 106 -12.08 -7.68 -8.96
C TYR A 106 -11.70 -9.17 -8.99
N LEU A 107 -10.43 -9.52 -8.74
CA LEU A 107 -9.98 -10.91 -8.62
C LEU A 107 -10.36 -11.55 -7.29
N TYR A 108 -10.59 -10.72 -6.28
CA TYR A 108 -10.74 -11.13 -4.89
C TYR A 108 -12.06 -10.62 -4.28
N SER A 109 -12.95 -10.10 -5.12
CA SER A 109 -14.29 -9.72 -4.73
C SER A 109 -15.32 -10.00 -5.82
N ASN A 110 -16.60 -9.96 -5.44
CA ASN A 110 -17.69 -9.77 -6.38
C ASN A 110 -17.40 -8.48 -7.17
N ILE A 111 -17.48 -8.61 -8.49
CA ILE A 111 -17.02 -7.69 -9.54
C ILE A 111 -17.56 -6.25 -9.43
N SER A 112 -18.47 -5.98 -8.49
CA SER A 112 -19.16 -4.70 -8.28
C SER A 112 -18.61 -3.79 -7.17
N THR A 113 -17.79 -4.29 -6.23
CA THR A 113 -17.35 -3.46 -5.09
C THR A 113 -15.97 -2.83 -5.34
N ASP A 114 -15.89 -1.51 -5.17
CA ASP A 114 -14.62 -0.77 -5.25
C ASP A 114 -13.96 -0.69 -3.87
N TYR A 115 -12.83 -1.39 -3.71
CA TYR A 115 -11.99 -1.34 -2.50
C TYR A 115 -10.80 -0.38 -2.63
N GLY A 116 -10.79 0.46 -3.68
CA GLY A 116 -9.70 1.36 -3.99
C GLY A 116 -8.62 0.70 -4.86
N VAL A 117 -7.41 1.26 -4.79
CA VAL A 117 -6.24 0.78 -5.55
C VAL A 117 -5.65 -0.44 -4.86
N ALA A 118 -5.56 -1.56 -5.59
CA ALA A 118 -5.00 -2.80 -5.10
C ALA A 118 -3.52 -2.95 -5.46
N HIS A 119 -2.89 -3.94 -4.82
CA HIS A 119 -1.53 -4.35 -5.16
C HIS A 119 -1.45 -4.73 -6.65
N ALA A 120 -0.38 -4.29 -7.32
CA ALA A 120 -0.10 -4.49 -8.74
C ALA A 120 -1.04 -3.77 -9.74
N ASP A 121 -1.95 -2.90 -9.29
CA ASP A 121 -2.77 -2.09 -10.20
C ASP A 121 -1.93 -1.12 -11.04
N ASP A 122 -0.83 -0.60 -10.49
CA ASP A 122 0.09 0.30 -11.18
C ASP A 122 0.83 -0.38 -12.34
N LEU A 123 1.11 -1.69 -12.22
CA LEU A 123 1.79 -2.46 -13.27
C LEU A 123 1.00 -2.53 -14.57
N THR A 124 -0.34 -2.48 -14.51
CA THR A 124 -1.21 -2.45 -15.70
C THR A 124 -0.99 -1.21 -16.57
N TYR A 125 -0.43 -0.14 -16.00
CA TYR A 125 -0.11 1.09 -16.72
C TYR A 125 1.33 1.14 -17.22
N ILE A 126 2.17 0.16 -16.86
CA ILE A 126 3.58 0.06 -17.29
C ILE A 126 3.75 -1.09 -18.30
N PHE A 127 3.17 -2.25 -18.01
CA PHE A 127 3.33 -3.47 -18.78
C PHE A 127 2.01 -3.88 -19.44
N PRO A 128 2.06 -4.58 -20.59
CA PRO A 128 0.90 -5.22 -21.19
C PRO A 128 0.54 -6.50 -20.41
N HIS A 129 0.35 -6.38 -19.10
CA HIS A 129 0.15 -7.50 -18.20
C HIS A 129 -1.20 -7.37 -17.51
N VAL A 130 -2.25 -7.56 -18.30
CA VAL A 130 -3.53 -7.96 -17.73
C VAL A 130 -3.86 -9.30 -18.34
N ASP A 131 -4.21 -10.27 -17.50
CA ASP A 131 -4.73 -11.55 -17.98
C ASP A 131 -5.94 -11.24 -18.85
N TYR A 132 -5.76 -11.42 -20.16
CA TYR A 132 -6.75 -11.10 -21.17
C TYR A 132 -8.08 -11.81 -20.88
N ASN A 133 -8.03 -13.00 -20.30
CA ASN A 133 -9.23 -13.77 -19.93
C ASN A 133 -10.03 -13.09 -18.81
N ILE A 134 -9.36 -12.37 -17.91
CA ILE A 134 -9.98 -11.65 -16.80
C ILE A 134 -10.58 -10.32 -17.29
N ILE A 135 -9.88 -9.57 -18.16
CA ILE A 135 -10.46 -8.39 -18.82
C ILE A 135 -11.73 -8.79 -19.58
N LEU A 136 -11.66 -9.87 -20.36
CA LEU A 136 -12.79 -10.39 -21.13
C LEU A 136 -13.96 -10.78 -20.23
N ALA A 137 -13.69 -11.43 -19.08
CA ALA A 137 -14.72 -11.80 -18.12
C ALA A 137 -15.40 -10.60 -17.46
N LEU A 138 -14.65 -9.50 -17.23
CA LEU A 138 -15.18 -8.27 -16.64
C LEU A 138 -15.97 -7.42 -17.64
N ASN A 139 -15.81 -7.66 -18.95
CA ASN A 139 -16.37 -6.85 -20.04
C ASN A 139 -16.12 -5.34 -19.85
N LYS A 140 -14.95 -4.97 -19.32
CA LYS A 140 -14.55 -3.58 -19.11
C LYS A 140 -13.38 -3.21 -20.03
N THR A 141 -13.53 -2.13 -20.78
CA THR A 141 -12.49 -1.58 -21.68
C THR A 141 -11.86 -0.34 -21.07
N PRO A 142 -10.53 -0.14 -21.18
CA PRO A 142 -9.88 1.10 -20.72
C PRO A 142 -10.54 2.35 -21.32
N ASN A 143 -10.73 3.37 -20.49
CA ASN A 143 -11.24 4.68 -20.93
C ASN A 143 -10.08 5.63 -21.29
N GLU A 144 -10.40 6.86 -21.72
CA GLU A 144 -9.39 7.87 -22.07
C GLU A 144 -8.42 8.18 -20.92
N ASN A 145 -8.91 8.24 -19.68
CA ASN A 145 -8.08 8.45 -18.50
C ASN A 145 -7.10 7.28 -18.29
N ASP A 146 -7.53 6.04 -18.51
CA ASP A 146 -6.66 4.88 -18.39
C ASP A 146 -5.54 4.90 -19.44
N LEU A 147 -5.87 5.30 -20.66
CA LEU A 147 -4.89 5.45 -21.74
C LEU A 147 -3.88 6.56 -21.42
N GLN A 148 -4.34 7.69 -20.88
CA GLN A 148 -3.46 8.77 -20.45
C GLN A 148 -2.59 8.36 -19.25
N MET A 149 -3.14 7.65 -18.26
CA MET A 149 -2.37 7.15 -17.13
C MET A 149 -1.27 6.16 -17.59
N ARG A 150 -1.57 5.31 -18.58
CA ARG A 150 -0.56 4.45 -19.21
C ARG A 150 0.56 5.27 -19.84
N GLU A 151 0.23 6.34 -20.57
CA GLU A 151 1.25 7.22 -21.15
C GLU A 151 2.11 7.90 -20.07
N ILE A 152 1.50 8.37 -18.98
CA ILE A 152 2.19 8.95 -17.82
C ILE A 152 3.18 7.94 -17.24
N MET A 153 2.70 6.75 -16.88
CA MET A 153 3.51 5.72 -16.23
C MET A 153 4.64 5.23 -17.13
N VAL A 154 4.38 4.99 -18.42
CA VAL A 154 5.43 4.62 -19.38
C VAL A 154 6.48 5.73 -19.50
N GLN A 155 6.08 7.02 -19.60
CA GLN A 155 7.03 8.13 -19.68
C GLN A 155 7.87 8.26 -18.41
N LEU A 156 7.27 8.19 -17.22
CA LEU A 156 7.98 8.30 -15.95
C LEU A 156 9.04 7.20 -15.79
N TRP A 157 8.71 5.95 -16.12
CA TRP A 157 9.65 4.83 -16.01
C TRP A 157 10.74 4.86 -17.10
N THR A 158 10.37 5.14 -18.35
CA THR A 158 11.35 5.18 -19.47
C THR A 158 12.32 6.34 -19.34
N SER A 159 11.87 7.51 -18.89
CA SER A 159 12.75 8.66 -18.63
C SER A 159 13.70 8.42 -17.47
N PHE A 160 13.25 7.74 -16.39
CA PHE A 160 14.15 7.30 -15.33
C PHE A 160 15.20 6.30 -15.84
N ALA A 161 14.79 5.32 -16.64
CA ALA A 161 15.71 4.35 -17.23
C ALA A 161 16.77 5.01 -18.14
N ASN A 162 16.38 6.00 -18.92
CA ASN A 162 17.27 6.66 -19.88
C ASN A 162 18.14 7.77 -19.27
N HIS A 163 17.64 8.47 -18.25
CA HIS A 163 18.24 9.72 -17.75
C HIS A 163 18.43 9.77 -16.23
N SER A 164 18.07 8.71 -15.51
CA SER A 164 18.06 8.64 -14.04
C SER A 164 17.18 9.70 -13.36
N LYS A 165 16.31 10.37 -14.12
CA LYS A 165 15.36 11.38 -13.64
C LYS A 165 13.98 11.12 -14.28
N PRO A 166 12.96 10.76 -13.49
CA PRO A 166 11.62 10.54 -14.02
C PRO A 166 11.02 11.87 -14.47
N SER A 167 10.42 11.87 -15.65
CA SER A 167 9.80 13.03 -16.28
C SER A 167 8.64 12.60 -17.17
N THR A 168 7.66 13.48 -17.31
CA THR A 168 6.53 13.29 -18.22
C THR A 168 6.01 14.64 -18.70
N LEU A 169 5.49 14.66 -19.93
CA LEU A 169 4.87 15.86 -20.51
C LEU A 169 3.56 16.26 -19.82
N PHE A 170 3.02 15.40 -18.95
CA PHE A 170 1.76 15.64 -18.22
C PHE A 170 1.93 16.39 -16.91
N PHE A 171 3.17 16.74 -16.51
CA PHE A 171 3.37 17.66 -15.41
C PHE A 171 2.80 19.05 -15.76
N ARG A 172 2.03 19.63 -14.83
CA ARG A 172 1.41 20.95 -15.00
C ARG A 172 2.21 22.01 -14.25
N GLY A 173 2.36 23.19 -14.85
CA GLY A 173 3.07 24.31 -14.24
C GLY A 173 4.52 23.97 -13.92
N ASN A 174 4.93 24.22 -12.67
CA ASN A 174 6.30 23.96 -12.19
C ASN A 174 6.44 22.61 -11.47
N THR A 175 5.44 21.72 -11.57
CA THR A 175 5.53 20.41 -10.93
C THR A 175 6.63 19.60 -11.59
N THR A 176 7.54 19.06 -10.79
CA THR A 176 8.44 17.98 -11.22
C THR A 176 8.51 16.94 -10.11
N TRP A 177 8.78 15.68 -10.48
CA TRP A 177 9.05 14.65 -9.47
C TRP A 177 10.45 14.87 -8.90
N GLU A 178 10.51 15.55 -7.76
CA GLU A 178 11.76 15.79 -7.06
C GLU A 178 12.26 14.53 -6.34
N PRO A 179 13.59 14.32 -6.25
CA PRO A 179 14.16 13.27 -5.43
C PRO A 179 13.65 13.32 -3.97
N TYR A 180 13.56 12.17 -3.34
CA TYR A 180 13.26 12.04 -1.92
C TYR A 180 14.29 12.83 -1.08
N SER A 181 13.80 13.57 -0.10
CA SER A 181 14.59 14.46 0.73
C SER A 181 14.13 14.42 2.18
N LYS A 182 14.82 15.18 3.06
CA LYS A 182 14.44 15.34 4.48
C LYS A 182 13.05 15.94 4.69
N LYS A 183 12.41 16.48 3.63
CA LYS A 183 11.00 16.90 3.67
C LYS A 183 10.03 15.73 3.69
N ASP A 184 10.52 14.50 3.48
CA ASP A 184 9.69 13.29 3.38
C ASP A 184 8.71 13.36 2.20
N ASN A 185 9.23 13.80 1.05
CA ASN A 185 8.45 14.06 -0.15
C ASN A 185 8.30 12.83 -1.05
N TYR A 186 7.13 12.71 -1.67
CA TYR A 186 6.81 11.65 -2.63
C TYR A 186 5.90 12.19 -3.73
N LEU A 187 5.91 11.56 -4.90
CA LEU A 187 4.94 11.84 -5.96
C LEU A 187 3.67 11.02 -5.71
N GLN A 188 2.54 11.69 -5.51
CA GLN A 188 1.23 11.05 -5.63
C GLN A 188 0.83 11.01 -7.11
N ILE A 189 0.56 9.80 -7.61
CA ILE A 189 0.13 9.56 -8.99
C ILE A 189 -1.36 9.18 -8.96
N GLY A 190 -2.20 10.12 -9.38
CA GLY A 190 -3.66 10.02 -9.38
C GLY A 190 -4.32 10.33 -8.04
N ASP A 191 -5.64 10.44 -8.07
CA ASP A 191 -6.51 10.43 -6.91
C ASP A 191 -7.89 9.91 -7.30
N ARG A 192 -8.20 8.66 -6.95
CA ARG A 192 -9.39 7.95 -7.48
C ARG A 192 -9.32 7.96 -9.01
N SER A 193 -10.40 8.33 -9.71
CA SER A 193 -10.45 8.39 -11.17
C SER A 193 -9.73 9.61 -11.77
N GLU A 194 -9.23 10.54 -10.95
CA GLU A 194 -8.60 11.77 -11.42
C GLU A 194 -7.12 11.58 -11.74
N ILE A 195 -6.68 12.20 -12.84
CA ILE A 195 -5.28 12.19 -13.28
C ILE A 195 -4.57 13.41 -12.69
N THR A 196 -3.99 13.20 -11.51
CA THR A 196 -3.19 14.21 -10.80
C THR A 196 -1.76 13.74 -10.62
N LEU A 197 -0.82 14.69 -10.67
CA LEU A 197 0.60 14.45 -10.36
C LEU A 197 1.02 15.52 -9.36
N GLU A 198 1.10 15.12 -8.09
CA GLU A 198 1.31 16.06 -6.99
C GLU A 198 2.47 15.60 -6.11
N VAL A 199 3.45 16.46 -5.87
CA VAL A 199 4.47 16.21 -4.86
C VAL A 199 3.87 16.52 -3.48
N LYS A 200 3.77 15.49 -2.64
CA LYS A 200 3.20 15.58 -1.28
C LYS A 200 4.27 15.32 -0.23
N HIS A 201 4.03 15.84 0.96
CA HIS A 201 4.83 15.60 2.15
C HIS A 201 4.06 16.04 3.41
N PRO A 202 4.29 15.42 4.58
CA PRO A 202 5.07 14.19 4.80
C PRO A 202 4.29 12.92 4.40
N PHE A 203 4.99 11.79 4.23
CA PHE A 203 4.39 10.51 3.85
C PHE A 203 3.82 9.77 5.07
N SER A 204 2.48 9.72 5.17
CA SER A 204 1.76 8.87 6.13
C SER A 204 2.28 8.92 7.60
N THR A 205 2.67 10.11 8.09
CA THR A 205 3.46 10.29 9.33
C THR A 205 2.98 9.45 10.51
N GLY A 206 1.70 9.52 10.87
CA GLY A 206 1.17 8.80 12.03
C GLY A 206 1.33 7.28 11.91
N ARG A 207 1.12 6.73 10.70
CA ARG A 207 1.20 5.27 10.46
C ARG A 207 2.65 4.82 10.42
N MET A 208 3.51 5.53 9.69
CA MET A 208 4.93 5.18 9.60
C MET A 208 5.62 5.31 10.96
N GLN A 209 5.25 6.31 11.77
CA GLN A 209 5.76 6.45 13.12
C GLN A 209 5.28 5.33 14.06
N PHE A 210 4.02 4.90 13.94
CA PHE A 210 3.51 3.75 14.69
C PHE A 210 4.35 2.50 14.43
N TRP A 211 4.56 2.13 13.16
CA TRP A 211 5.34 0.95 12.80
C TRP A 211 6.82 1.08 13.19
N ALA A 212 7.41 2.28 13.06
CA ALA A 212 8.78 2.52 13.51
C ALA A 212 8.97 2.37 15.01
N ASN A 213 7.97 2.75 15.81
CA ASN A 213 8.01 2.53 17.26
C ASN A 213 7.80 1.04 17.60
N LEU A 214 6.92 0.36 16.86
CA LEU A 214 6.65 -1.06 17.04
C LEU A 214 7.92 -1.89 16.81
N GLU A 215 8.63 -1.67 15.71
CA GLU A 215 9.87 -2.37 15.36
C GLU A 215 10.98 -2.14 16.40
N ARG A 216 11.14 -0.91 16.91
CA ARG A 216 12.11 -0.62 17.97
C ARG A 216 11.79 -1.35 19.27
N SER A 217 10.51 -1.35 19.68
CA SER A 217 10.09 -2.02 20.91
C SER A 217 10.31 -3.54 20.88
N THR A 218 10.17 -4.15 19.69
CA THR A 218 10.47 -5.58 19.51
C THR A 218 11.98 -5.86 19.55
N ALA A 219 12.80 -5.03 18.92
CA ALA A 219 14.26 -5.19 18.93
C ALA A 219 14.86 -5.02 20.34
N GLU A 220 14.35 -4.08 21.13
CA GLU A 220 14.75 -3.87 22.52
C GLU A 220 14.39 -5.08 23.41
N ALA A 221 13.19 -5.66 23.21
CA ALA A 221 12.75 -6.84 23.96
C ALA A 221 13.61 -8.08 23.66
N GLU A 222 13.99 -8.30 22.40
CA GLU A 222 14.90 -9.40 22.02
C GLU A 222 16.30 -9.22 22.61
N THR A 223 16.80 -7.98 22.67
CA THR A 223 18.13 -7.68 23.23
C THR A 223 18.19 -7.94 24.74
N ILE A 224 17.12 -7.67 25.47
CA ILE A 224 17.03 -7.91 26.93
C ILE A 224 16.88 -9.41 27.24
N GLY A 225 16.20 -10.18 26.37
CA GLY A 225 15.98 -11.61 26.54
C GLY A 225 17.23 -12.49 26.43
N VAL A 226 18.34 -11.97 25.91
CA VAL A 226 19.62 -12.70 25.75
C VAL A 226 20.55 -12.55 26.98
N ILE A 227 20.17 -11.75 27.98
CA ILE A 227 21.04 -11.40 29.13
C ILE A 227 20.67 -12.18 30.42
N HIS A 228 19.93 -13.30 30.33
CA HIS A 228 19.60 -14.13 31.50
C HIS A 228 20.04 -15.59 31.37
#